data_AF-A0ABC9VFG4-F1
#
_entry.id   AF-A0ABC9VFG4-F1
#
_cell.length_a   1.000
_cell.length_b   1.000
_cell.length_c   1.000
_cell.angle_alpha   90.00
_cell.angle_beta   90.00
_cell.angle_gamma   90.00
#
_symmetry.space_group_name_H-M   'P 1'
#
loop_
_entity.id
_entity.type
_entity.pdbx_description
1 polymer ?
#
loop_
_entity_poly.entity_id
_entity_poly.type
_entity_poly.pdbx_seq_one_letter_code
_entity_poly.pdbx_strand_id
1 'polypeptide(L)'
;MFKRKALAALYTSILLTIGLEVFSLSLIEDYEDYTDALSEAIISAPFILFYALIGNFVYGLPVSLFAEYITKSMEGRKQLLFSFSIHVFFGLITIFFLDRLGISAIISSILFFLIDVRLKNK
;
A
#
# COMPACT_ATOMS: atom_id res chain seq x y z
N MET A 1 -16.00 -5.95 -9.57
CA MET A 1 -15.38 -4.69 -9.11
C MET A 1 -14.92 -4.77 -7.65
N PHE A 2 -15.82 -4.92 -6.68
CA PHE A 2 -15.45 -4.93 -5.25
C PHE A 2 -14.45 -6.03 -4.85
N LYS A 3 -14.70 -7.29 -5.28
CA LYS A 3 -13.78 -8.43 -5.00
C LYS A 3 -12.34 -8.15 -5.44
N ARG A 4 -12.16 -7.56 -6.63
CA ARG A 4 -10.85 -7.19 -7.18
C ARG A 4 -10.13 -6.18 -6.28
N LYS A 5 -10.84 -5.15 -5.83
CA LYS A 5 -10.27 -4.12 -4.94
C LYS A 5 -9.97 -4.63 -3.54
N ALA A 6 -10.81 -5.52 -3.00
CA ALA A 6 -10.53 -6.19 -1.74
C ALA A 6 -9.26 -7.06 -1.83
N LEU A 7 -9.07 -7.78 -2.95
CA LEU A 7 -7.83 -8.51 -3.20
C LEU A 7 -6.62 -7.58 -3.38
N ALA A 8 -6.80 -6.45 -4.06
CA ALA A 8 -5.75 -5.44 -4.17
C ALA A 8 -5.34 -4.89 -2.80
N ALA A 9 -6.31 -4.58 -1.93
CA ALA A 9 -6.07 -4.14 -0.56
C ALA A 9 -5.30 -5.19 0.26
N LEU A 10 -5.69 -6.47 0.15
CA LEU A 10 -5.01 -7.57 0.82
C LEU A 10 -3.57 -7.73 0.36
N TYR A 11 -3.34 -7.82 -0.96
CA TYR A 11 -1.99 -7.97 -1.52
C TYR A 11 -1.11 -6.76 -1.22
N THR A 12 -1.66 -5.55 -1.26
CA THR A 12 -0.92 -4.34 -0.90
C THR A 12 -0.47 -4.40 0.55
N SER A 13 -1.35 -4.83 1.46
CA SER A 13 -1.03 -4.91 2.89
C SER A 13 0.07 -5.94 3.16
N ILE A 14 0.01 -7.10 2.50
CA ILE A 14 1.03 -8.14 2.60
C ILE A 14 2.36 -7.64 2.02
N LEU A 15 2.36 -7.09 0.81
CA LEU A 15 3.59 -6.61 0.17
C LEU A 15 4.22 -5.44 0.92
N LEU A 16 3.42 -4.52 1.45
CA LEU A 16 3.92 -3.42 2.26
C LEU A 16 4.58 -3.93 3.53
N THR A 17 3.95 -4.89 4.22
CA THR A 17 4.51 -5.50 5.44
C THR A 17 5.84 -6.17 5.14
N ILE A 18 5.89 -7.05 4.14
CA ILE A 18 7.12 -7.72 3.73
C ILE A 18 8.19 -6.69 3.32
N GLY A 19 7.80 -5.69 2.54
CA GLY A 19 8.72 -4.64 2.08
C GLY A 19 9.32 -3.82 3.22
N LEU A 20 8.52 -3.46 4.22
CA LEU A 20 8.98 -2.73 5.40
C LEU A 20 9.92 -3.56 6.28
N GLU A 21 9.60 -4.83 6.51
CA GLU A 21 10.44 -5.73 7.30
C GLU A 21 11.78 -6.01 6.59
N VAL A 22 11.74 -6.34 5.29
CA VAL A 22 12.94 -6.56 4.48
C VAL A 22 13.80 -5.29 4.43
N PHE A 23 13.18 -4.13 4.27
CA PHE A 23 13.90 -2.86 4.29
C PHE A 23 14.56 -2.62 5.64
N SER A 24 13.84 -2.84 6.75
CA SER A 24 14.38 -2.65 8.10
C SER A 24 15.59 -3.56 8.36
N LEU A 25 15.50 -4.84 8.00
CA LEU A 25 16.61 -5.79 8.11
C LEU A 25 17.80 -5.42 7.21
N SER A 26 17.57 -4.78 6.07
CA SER A 26 18.64 -4.37 5.15
C SER A 26 19.49 -3.21 5.65
N LEU A 27 19.05 -2.51 6.70
CA LEU A 27 19.77 -1.39 7.31
C LEU A 27 20.76 -1.84 8.40
N ILE A 28 20.80 -3.13 8.71
CA ILE A 28 21.62 -3.70 9.79
C ILE A 28 22.94 -4.17 9.20
N GLU A 29 24.03 -3.66 9.75
CA GLU A 29 25.39 -3.93 9.26
C GLU A 29 26.11 -5.04 10.05
N ASP A 30 25.71 -5.28 11.31
CA ASP A 30 26.35 -6.27 12.20
C ASP A 30 25.56 -7.59 12.25
N TYR A 31 26.27 -8.71 12.27
CA TYR A 31 25.68 -10.06 12.25
C TYR A 31 25.05 -10.46 13.59
N GLU A 32 25.62 -10.06 14.73
CA GLU A 32 24.99 -10.34 16.03
C GLU A 32 23.67 -9.57 16.19
N ASP A 33 23.64 -8.32 15.72
CA ASP A 33 22.45 -7.45 15.70
C ASP A 33 21.39 -7.98 14.72
N TYR A 34 21.80 -8.64 13.63
CA TYR A 34 20.89 -9.24 12.65
C TYR A 34 19.99 -10.34 13.25
N THR A 35 20.53 -11.21 14.11
CA THR A 35 19.74 -12.29 14.71
C THR A 35 18.65 -11.78 15.65
N ASP A 36 18.97 -10.73 16.41
CA ASP A 36 18.02 -10.10 17.31
C ASP A 36 16.96 -9.34 16.51
N ALA A 37 17.36 -8.57 15.50
CA ALA A 37 16.41 -7.86 14.64
C ALA A 37 15.52 -8.78 13.80
N LEU A 38 16.00 -9.93 13.37
CA LEU A 38 15.16 -10.92 12.70
C LEU A 38 14.05 -11.43 13.63
N SER A 39 14.37 -11.63 14.91
CA SER A 39 13.38 -12.02 15.91
C SER A 39 12.34 -10.91 16.14
N GLU A 40 12.78 -9.66 16.21
CA GLU A 40 11.90 -8.48 16.33
C GLU A 40 10.98 -8.35 15.11
N ALA A 41 11.53 -8.49 13.89
CA ALA A 41 10.79 -8.45 12.63
C ALA A 41 9.65 -9.49 12.58
N ILE A 42 9.91 -10.71 13.06
CA ILE A 42 8.89 -11.77 13.12
C ILE A 42 7.77 -11.39 14.10
N ILE A 43 8.12 -10.75 15.22
CA ILE A 43 7.16 -10.32 16.25
C ILE A 43 6.36 -9.09 15.78
N SER A 44 6.99 -8.14 15.07
CA SER A 44 6.34 -6.91 14.57
C SER A 44 5.46 -7.16 13.35
N ALA A 45 5.79 -8.13 12.50
CA ALA A 45 5.10 -8.35 11.23
C ALA A 45 3.57 -8.48 11.34
N PRO A 46 2.98 -9.21 12.32
CA PRO A 46 1.52 -9.27 12.49
C PRO A 46 0.90 -7.90 12.81
N PHE A 47 1.58 -7.06 13.59
CA PHE A 47 1.11 -5.72 13.94
C PHE A 47 1.17 -4.79 12.73
N ILE A 48 2.29 -4.81 12.00
CA ILE A 48 2.44 -4.04 10.75
C ILE A 48 1.38 -4.46 9.74
N LEU A 49 1.17 -5.76 9.57
CA LEU A 49 0.13 -6.30 8.69
C LEU A 49 -1.25 -5.82 9.11
N PHE A 50 -1.56 -5.85 10.40
CA PHE A 50 -2.85 -5.38 10.93
C PHE A 50 -3.09 -3.90 10.61
N TYR A 51 -2.12 -3.02 10.85
CA TYR A 51 -2.24 -1.61 10.50
C TYR A 51 -2.30 -1.37 9.00
N ALA A 52 -1.52 -2.10 8.20
CA ALA A 52 -1.57 -2.03 6.75
C ALA A 52 -2.93 -2.49 6.21
N LEU A 53 -3.52 -3.54 6.78
CA LEU A 53 -4.87 -3.99 6.46
C LEU A 53 -5.91 -2.91 6.77
N ILE A 54 -5.86 -2.32 7.96
CA ILE A 54 -6.77 -1.23 8.32
C ILE A 54 -6.62 -0.06 7.34
N GLY A 55 -5.40 0.41 7.11
CA GLY A 55 -5.16 1.53 6.19
C GLY A 55 -5.67 1.24 4.78
N ASN A 56 -5.38 0.07 4.23
CA ASN A 56 -5.79 -0.28 2.87
C ASN A 56 -7.29 -0.59 2.74
N PHE A 57 -7.94 -1.19 3.74
CA PHE A 57 -9.38 -1.48 3.67
C PHE A 57 -10.25 -0.28 4.07
N VAL A 58 -9.86 0.50 5.07
CA VAL A 58 -10.64 1.64 5.58
C VAL A 58 -10.41 2.89 4.74
N TYR A 59 -9.21 3.11 4.21
CA TYR A 59 -8.88 4.31 3.44
C TYR A 59 -8.55 4.01 1.97
N GLY A 60 -7.62 3.08 1.70
CA GLY A 60 -7.19 2.76 0.34
C GLY A 60 -8.32 2.27 -0.58
N LEU A 61 -9.20 1.39 -0.07
CA LEU A 61 -10.29 0.81 -0.83
C LEU A 61 -11.38 1.84 -1.18
N PRO A 62 -11.86 2.69 -0.25
CA PRO A 62 -12.73 3.81 -0.61
C PRO A 62 -12.11 4.77 -1.64
N VAL A 63 -10.84 5.13 -1.49
CA VAL A 63 -10.12 5.98 -2.46
C VAL A 63 -10.08 5.31 -3.84
N SER A 64 -9.80 4.01 -3.89
CA SER A 64 -9.75 3.25 -5.15
C SER A 64 -11.12 3.13 -5.83
N LEU A 65 -12.21 2.99 -5.05
CA LEU A 65 -13.58 3.01 -5.56
C LEU A 65 -13.94 4.40 -6.11
N PHE A 66 -13.57 5.45 -5.38
CA PHE A 66 -13.77 6.84 -5.79
C PHE A 66 -13.02 7.18 -7.08
N ALA A 67 -11.75 6.76 -7.19
CA ALA A 67 -10.93 6.95 -8.37
C ALA A 67 -11.56 6.28 -9.62
N GLU A 68 -12.04 5.04 -9.49
CA GLU A 68 -12.71 4.34 -10.59
C GLU A 68 -14.05 5.00 -10.94
N TYR A 69 -14.80 5.48 -9.94
CA TYR A 69 -16.05 6.20 -10.18
C TYR A 69 -15.84 7.51 -10.97
N ILE A 70 -14.83 8.31 -10.61
CA ILE A 70 -14.50 9.55 -11.33
C ILE A 70 -14.03 9.26 -12.75
N THR A 71 -13.21 8.21 -12.92
CA THR A 71 -12.55 7.92 -14.19
C THR A 71 -13.34 6.94 -15.06
N LYS A 72 -14.59 6.58 -14.71
CA LYS A 72 -15.40 5.58 -15.42
C LYS A 72 -15.76 5.96 -16.86
N SER A 73 -15.85 7.25 -17.17
CA SER A 73 -16.13 7.78 -18.51
C SER A 73 -14.87 8.02 -19.34
N MET A 74 -13.69 7.81 -18.75
CA MET A 74 -12.41 7.95 -19.43
C MET A 74 -11.96 6.60 -19.96
N GLU A 75 -11.26 6.61 -21.10
CA GLU A 75 -10.76 5.39 -21.73
C GLU A 75 -9.24 5.37 -21.83
N GLY A 76 -8.70 4.15 -21.86
CA GLY A 76 -7.29 3.86 -22.10
C GLY A 76 -6.33 4.61 -21.18
N ARG A 77 -5.35 5.30 -21.78
CA ARG A 77 -4.27 5.98 -21.07
C ARG A 77 -4.77 7.12 -20.17
N LYS A 78 -5.85 7.81 -20.54
CA LYS A 78 -6.41 8.90 -19.73
C LYS A 78 -6.98 8.38 -18.42
N GLN A 79 -7.74 7.29 -18.47
CA GLN A 79 -8.28 6.63 -17.27
C GLN A 79 -7.15 6.22 -16.32
N LEU A 80 -6.10 5.60 -16.86
CA LEU A 80 -4.97 5.11 -16.08
C LEU A 80 -4.23 6.25 -15.36
N LEU A 81 -3.88 7.32 -16.08
CA LEU A 81 -3.15 8.47 -15.53
C LEU A 81 -3.94 9.24 -14.47
N PHE A 82 -5.24 9.48 -14.72
CA PHE A 82 -6.09 10.15 -13.73
C PHE A 82 -6.30 9.29 -12.49
N SER A 83 -6.54 7.98 -12.66
CA SER A 83 -6.70 7.07 -11.52
C SER A 83 -5.42 7.00 -10.68
N PHE A 84 -4.24 6.93 -11.32
CA PHE A 84 -2.95 7.01 -10.64
C PHE A 84 -2.79 8.32 -9.87
N SER A 85 -3.10 9.45 -10.52
CA SER A 85 -3.00 10.78 -9.89
C SER A 85 -3.88 10.90 -8.66
N ILE A 86 -5.09 10.33 -8.68
CA ILE A 86 -5.98 10.30 -7.51
C ILE A 86 -5.35 9.45 -6.39
N HIS A 87 -4.83 8.26 -6.68
CA HIS A 87 -4.19 7.43 -5.64
C HIS A 87 -2.99 8.14 -5.00
N VAL A 88 -2.11 8.74 -5.81
CA VAL A 88 -0.95 9.49 -5.31
C VAL A 88 -1.39 10.72 -4.51
N PHE A 89 -2.39 11.48 -4.99
CA PHE A 89 -2.91 12.64 -4.29
C PHE A 89 -3.48 12.28 -2.91
N PHE A 90 -4.32 11.25 -2.82
CA PHE A 90 -4.87 10.79 -1.54
C PHE A 90 -3.81 10.14 -0.65
N GLY A 91 -2.78 9.52 -1.23
CA GLY A 91 -1.59 9.06 -0.50
C GLY A 91 -0.82 10.22 0.11
N LEU A 92 -0.53 11.28 -0.65
CA LEU A 92 0.18 12.47 -0.17
C LEU A 92 -0.58 13.21 0.94
N ILE A 93 -1.92 13.28 0.84
CA ILE A 93 -2.76 13.89 1.89
C ILE A 93 -2.51 13.23 3.25
N THR A 94 -2.21 11.93 3.30
CA THR A 94 -2.00 11.24 4.57
C THR A 94 -0.77 11.74 5.34
N ILE A 95 0.20 12.39 4.69
CA ILE A 95 1.37 12.98 5.37
C ILE A 95 0.93 13.96 6.48
N PHE A 96 -0.13 14.73 6.24
CA PHE A 96 -0.62 15.71 7.21
C PHE A 96 -1.26 15.07 8.47
N PHE A 97 -1.56 13.77 8.42
CA PHE A 97 -2.23 13.04 9.51
C PHE A 97 -1.36 11.96 10.16
N LEU A 98 -0.42 11.40 9.40
CA LEU A 98 0.31 10.19 9.79
C LEU A 98 1.80 10.43 10.08
N ASP A 99 2.28 11.68 9.99
CA ASP A 99 3.67 12.07 10.26
C ASP A 99 4.68 11.10 9.60
N ARG A 100 5.49 10.39 10.40
CA ARG A 100 6.52 9.44 9.92
C ARG A 100 5.95 8.28 9.10
N LEU A 101 4.68 7.91 9.29
CA LEU A 101 4.01 6.85 8.52
C LEU A 101 3.49 7.35 7.17
N GLY A 102 3.57 8.66 6.89
CA GLY A 102 3.12 9.25 5.63
C GLY A 102 3.83 8.69 4.40
N ILE A 103 5.14 8.43 4.50
CA ILE A 103 5.92 7.84 3.39
C ILE A 103 5.42 6.42 3.08
N SER A 104 5.23 5.59 4.11
CA SER A 104 4.67 4.25 3.92
C SER A 104 3.26 4.26 3.32
N ALA A 105 2.44 5.27 3.65
CA ALA A 105 1.11 5.43 3.07
C ALA A 105 1.14 5.80 1.59
N ILE A 106 2.09 6.64 1.15
CA ILE A 106 2.29 6.94 -0.27
C ILE A 106 2.72 5.68 -1.03
N ILE A 107 3.72 4.96 -0.51
CA ILE A 107 4.17 3.69 -1.09
C ILE A 107 2.98 2.72 -1.18
N SER A 108 2.18 2.61 -0.12
CA SER A 108 0.95 1.80 -0.10
C SER A 108 -0.03 2.22 -1.20
N SER A 109 -0.29 3.52 -1.40
CA SER A 109 -1.22 4.00 -2.43
C SER A 109 -0.75 3.66 -3.85
N ILE A 110 0.56 3.73 -4.10
CA ILE A 110 1.16 3.39 -5.39
C ILE A 110 1.06 1.87 -5.61
N LEU A 111 1.43 1.07 -4.61
CA LEU A 111 1.31 -0.39 -4.66
C LEU A 111 -0.13 -0.83 -4.88
N PHE A 112 -1.10 -0.23 -4.17
CA PHE A 112 -2.52 -0.50 -4.34
C PHE A 112 -2.95 -0.29 -5.79
N PHE A 113 -2.62 0.87 -6.37
CA PHE A 113 -2.95 1.18 -7.75
C PHE A 113 -2.35 0.15 -8.72
N LEU A 114 -1.06 -0.16 -8.57
CA LEU A 114 -0.36 -1.11 -9.45
C LEU A 114 -0.99 -2.50 -9.38
N ILE A 115 -1.34 -2.96 -8.18
CA ILE A 115 -1.99 -4.25 -7.99
C ILE A 115 -3.40 -4.25 -8.58
N ASP A 116 -4.23 -3.22 -8.33
CA ASP A 116 -5.59 -3.14 -8.88
C ASP A 116 -5.56 -3.15 -10.42
N VAL A 117 -4.63 -2.42 -11.03
CA VAL A 117 -4.41 -2.44 -12.49
C VAL A 117 -4.00 -3.84 -12.96
N ARG A 118 -3.05 -4.48 -12.27
CA ARG A 118 -2.60 -5.82 -12.65
C ARG A 118 -3.70 -6.86 -12.55
N LEU A 119 -4.58 -6.76 -11.56
CA LEU A 119 -5.73 -7.62 -11.36
C LEU A 119 -6.89 -7.30 -12.30
N LYS A 120 -7.00 -6.07 -12.80
CA LYS A 120 -8.02 -5.68 -13.80
C LYS A 120 -7.71 -6.25 -15.18
N ASN A 121 -6.43 -6.47 -15.49
CA ASN A 121 -5.94 -7.01 -16.76
C ASN A 121 -5.78 -8.55 -16.76
N LYS A 122 -6.22 -9.24 -15.72
CA LYS A 122 -6.35 -10.71 -15.68
C LYS A 122 -7.81 -11.09 -15.91
#